data_AF-A0A7W7DPL8-F1
#
_entry.id   AF-A0A7W7DPL8-F1
#
_cell.length_a   1.000
_cell.length_b   1.000
_cell.length_c   1.000
_cell.angle_alpha   90.00
_cell.angle_beta   90.00
_cell.angle_gamma   90.00
#
_symmetry.space_group_name_H-M   'P 1'
#
loop_
_entity.id
_entity.type
_entity.pdbx_description
1 polymer ?
#
loop_
_entity_poly.entity_id
_entity_poly.type
_entity_poly.pdbx_seq_one_letter_code
_entity_poly.pdbx_strand_id
1 'polypeptide(L)' 'MSTPKTTITGPVHLTAPDQEPEPVASCRECLGHAVTRTNARSVGDYSKVSDANVVLRTHLREDHGAE' A
#
# COMPACT_ATOMS: atom_id res chain seq x y z
N MET A 1 -26.19 -4.63 -40.53
CA MET A 1 -26.55 -3.72 -39.43
C MET A 1 -25.27 -3.04 -38.96
N SER A 2 -25.17 -1.71 -39.08
CA SER A 2 -23.97 -0.98 -38.63
C SER A 2 -24.01 -0.78 -37.13
N THR A 3 -22.94 -1.15 -36.44
CA THR A 3 -22.77 -0.92 -35.01
C THR A 3 -22.57 0.58 -34.73
N PRO A 4 -23.20 1.14 -33.69
CA PRO A 4 -23.03 2.55 -33.32
C PRO A 4 -21.60 2.80 -32.81
N LYS A 5 -20.97 3.87 -33.31
CA LYS A 5 -19.62 4.29 -32.93
C LYS A 5 -19.67 5.06 -31.60
N THR A 6 -19.09 4.51 -30.54
CA THR A 6 -18.98 5.16 -29.22
C THR A 6 -17.62 5.85 -29.05
N THR A 7 -17.61 7.01 -28.38
CA THR A 7 -16.39 7.82 -28.09
C THR A 7 -15.78 7.48 -26.73
N ILE A 8 -16.48 6.76 -25.86
CA ILE A 8 -15.96 6.33 -24.56
C ILE A 8 -14.90 5.26 -24.78
N THR A 9 -13.69 5.53 -24.28
CA THR A 9 -12.62 4.53 -24.21
C THR A 9 -13.10 3.33 -23.39
N GLY A 10 -12.61 2.13 -23.70
CA GLY A 10 -13.02 0.91 -23.02
C GLY A 10 -12.85 0.99 -21.49
N PRO A 11 -13.42 0.03 -20.73
CA PRO A 11 -13.33 0.02 -19.28
C PRO A 11 -11.87 0.06 -18.80
N VAL A 12 -11.61 0.84 -17.75
CA VAL A 12 -10.30 0.79 -17.07
C VAL A 12 -10.27 -0.47 -16.20
N HIS A 13 -9.29 -1.33 -16.44
CA HIS A 13 -9.05 -2.52 -15.64
C HIS A 13 -8.07 -2.18 -14.52
N LEU A 14 -8.55 -2.25 -13.27
CA LEU A 14 -7.73 -2.07 -12.07
C LEU A 14 -7.31 -3.43 -11.53
N THR A 15 -6.05 -3.53 -11.12
CA THR A 15 -5.53 -4.69 -10.40
C THR A 15 -5.73 -4.49 -8.89
N ALA A 16 -5.75 -5.59 -8.14
CA ALA A 16 -5.71 -5.51 -6.68
C ALA A 16 -4.45 -4.76 -6.21
N PRO A 17 -4.53 -3.99 -5.11
CA PRO A 17 -3.35 -3.36 -4.52
C PRO A 17 -2.36 -4.41 -4.01
N ASP A 18 -1.09 -4.02 -3.95
CA ASP A 18 -0.03 -4.87 -3.42
C ASP A 18 -0.25 -5.21 -1.94
N GLN A 19 0.26 -6.37 -1.50
CA GLN A 19 0.15 -6.81 -0.12
C GLN A 19 0.84 -5.83 0.83
N GLU A 20 0.32 -5.67 2.05
CA GLU A 20 0.97 -4.82 3.04
C GLU A 20 2.42 -5.28 3.34
N PRO A 21 3.38 -4.34 3.45
CA PRO A 21 4.78 -4.67 3.73
C PRO A 21 4.93 -5.31 5.11
N GLU A 22 5.81 -6.31 5.20
CA GLU A 22 6.16 -6.99 6.44
C GLU A 22 7.39 -6.34 7.09
N PRO A 23 7.35 -6.03 8.41
CA PRO A 23 8.49 -5.45 9.10
C PRO A 23 9.58 -6.50 9.34
N VAL A 24 10.85 -6.08 9.23
CA VAL A 24 11.99 -6.91 9.68
C VAL A 24 11.98 -6.98 11.21
N ALA A 25 11.85 -8.19 11.76
CA ALA A 25 11.65 -8.39 13.21
C ALA A 25 12.81 -7.88 14.09
N SER A 26 14.03 -7.80 13.56
CA SER A 26 15.20 -7.25 14.28
C SER A 26 15.34 -5.73 14.17
N CYS A 27 14.52 -5.05 13.35
CA CYS A 27 14.61 -3.62 13.13
C CYS A 27 13.55 -2.86 13.95
N ARG A 28 14.02 -2.01 14.87
CA ARG A 28 13.13 -1.21 15.73
C ARG A 28 12.26 -0.23 14.94
N GLU A 29 12.80 0.40 13.90
CA GLU A 29 12.07 1.37 13.05
C GLU A 29 10.93 0.68 12.30
N CYS A 30 11.22 -0.47 11.66
CA CYS A 30 10.22 -1.34 11.03
C CYS A 30 9.05 -1.66 11.98
N LEU A 31 9.38 -2.10 13.21
CA LEU A 31 8.38 -2.43 14.22
C LEU A 31 7.58 -1.19 14.65
N GLY A 32 8.21 -0.02 14.75
CA GLY A 32 7.53 1.25 15.05
C GLY A 32 6.48 1.63 14.01
N HIS A 33 6.79 1.45 12.72
CA HIS A 33 5.82 1.66 11.65
C HIS A 33 4.68 0.64 11.69
N ALA A 34 4.97 -0.63 11.98
CA ALA A 34 3.97 -1.69 12.11
C ALA A 34 3.00 -1.44 13.28
N VAL A 35 3.50 -0.93 14.42
CA VAL A 35 2.67 -0.51 15.56
C VAL A 35 1.80 0.69 15.17
N THR A 36 2.38 1.71 14.52
CA THR A 36 1.64 2.88 14.04
C THR A 36 0.48 2.47 13.13
N ARG A 37 0.74 1.56 12.18
CA ARG A 37 -0.26 0.97 11.29
C ARG A 37 -1.38 0.25 12.05
N THR A 38 -1.01 -0.59 13.00
CA THR A 38 -1.98 -1.36 13.81
C THR A 38 -2.87 -0.42 14.64
N ASN A 39 -2.30 0.61 15.24
CA ASN A 39 -3.03 1.60 16.02
C ASN A 39 -3.99 2.42 15.14
N ALA A 40 -3.53 2.85 13.95
CA ALA A 40 -4.38 3.57 12.99
C ALA A 40 -5.57 2.71 12.53
N ARG A 41 -5.32 1.43 12.21
CA ARG A 41 -6.37 0.47 11.87
C ARG A 41 -7.39 0.30 13.00
N SER A 42 -6.92 0.23 14.25
CA SER A 42 -7.79 0.07 15.42
C SER A 42 -8.79 1.22 15.60
N VAL A 43 -8.49 2.42 15.09
CA VAL A 43 -9.39 3.59 15.17
C VAL A 43 -10.07 3.92 13.84
N GLY A 44 -9.88 3.09 12.81
CA GLY A 44 -10.47 3.27 11.49
C GLY A 44 -9.78 4.32 10.59
N ASP A 45 -8.59 4.77 10.96
CA ASP A 45 -7.81 5.74 10.16
C ASP A 45 -7.02 5.02 9.05
N TYR A 46 -7.71 4.66 7.98
CA TYR A 46 -7.10 3.94 6.84
C TYR A 46 -6.19 4.82 5.97
N SER A 47 -6.30 6.15 6.05
CA SER A 47 -5.33 7.05 5.44
C SER A 47 -3.96 6.84 6.09
N LYS A 48 -3.92 6.88 7.43
CA LYS A 48 -2.68 6.70 8.18
C LYS A 48 -2.14 5.26 8.12
N VAL A 49 -3.00 4.25 7.97
CA VAL A 49 -2.57 2.88 7.63
C VAL A 49 -1.79 2.87 6.31
N SER A 50 -2.29 3.56 5.29
CA SER A 50 -1.65 3.64 3.99
C SER A 50 -0.31 4.39 4.05
N ASP A 51 -0.28 5.52 4.78
CA ASP A 51 0.97 6.27 5.01
C ASP A 51 2.03 5.42 5.72
N ALA A 52 1.64 4.68 6.77
CA ALA A 52 2.56 3.77 7.47
C ALA A 52 3.11 2.67 6.55
N ASN A 53 2.29 2.16 5.62
CA ASN A 53 2.75 1.20 4.60
C ASN A 53 3.76 1.84 3.63
N VAL A 54 3.53 3.07 3.16
CA VAL A 54 4.45 3.79 2.27
C VAL A 54 5.80 4.05 2.95
N VAL A 55 5.77 4.48 4.21
CA VAL A 55 6.99 4.74 4.99
C VAL A 55 7.75 3.43 5.24
N LEU A 56 7.06 2.35 5.63
CA LEU A 56 7.70 1.06 5.87
C LEU A 56 8.38 0.52 4.59
N ARG A 57 7.74 0.61 3.42
CA ARG A 57 8.37 0.21 2.14
C ARG A 57 9.61 1.03 1.83
N THR A 58 9.56 2.34 2.11
CA THR A 58 10.70 3.22 1.86
C THR A 58 11.88 2.82 2.73
N HIS A 59 11.67 2.61 4.02
CA HIS A 59 12.70 2.12 4.93
C HIS A 59 13.21 0.72 4.57
N LEU A 60 12.33 -0.22 4.19
CA LEU A 60 12.73 -1.55 3.73
C LEU A 60 13.67 -1.49 2.52
N ARG A 61 13.38 -0.61 1.56
CA ARG A 61 14.24 -0.41 0.38
C ARG A 61 15.59 0.22 0.75
N GLU A 62 15.58 1.21 1.64
CA GLU A 62 16.78 2.00 1.98
C GLU A 62 17.73 1.28 2.95
N ASP A 63 17.20 0.63 3.99
CA ASP A 63 17.99 0.00 5.06
C ASP A 63 18.10 -1.53 4.94
N HIS A 64 17.19 -2.18 4.21
CA HIS A 64 17.12 -3.65 4.16
C HIS A 64 17.26 -4.24 2.76
N GLY A 65 17.34 -3.41 1.71
CA GLY A 65 17.42 -3.87 0.32
C GLY A 65 16.23 -4.74 -0.10
N ALA A 66 15.13 -4.67 0.64
CA ALA A 66 13.90 -5.38 0.32
C ALA A 66 13.08 -4.51 -0.63
N GLU A 67 12.80 -5.07 -1.81
CA GLU A 67 12.00 -4.47 -2.87
C GLU A 67 10.49 -4.64 -2.67
#